data_AF-A0A3M1ZAH4-F1
#
_entry.id   AF-A0A3M1ZAH4-F1
#
_cell.length_a   1.000
_cell.length_b   1.000
_cell.length_c   1.000
_cell.angle_alpha   90.00
_cell.angle_beta   90.00
_cell.angle_gamma   90.00
#
_symmetry.space_group_name_H-M   'P 1'
#
loop_
_entity.id
_entity.type
_entity.pdbx_description
1 polymer ?
#
loop_
_entity_poly.entity_id
_entity_poly.type
_entity_poly.pdbx_seq_one_letter_code
_entity_poly.pdbx_strand_id
1 'polypeptide(L)'
;EKYNKIVKEYTELRAVELRALEMREDILIDYITSKSPKKFKSEQARAFLEELKPSLEKYPNSYWLHLCAHLIAIYERMVVFDYFGTAEVCRKAIQFFEQKPYETKLPKAIFYHQLLVCLTLMKEYEEAEQIAQEAAKLVPEGSLTWFRGYEQYLVLHLHSHHYDKAYEIFKKITRHRQFQAMAESEQEVWRIYGAWFEYFLMTGKIASGKKSTRRAFKLTKFLNEIPTFSKDKKGLNIPLLLLQILFHLEAQNYDKVEDRLLALEKYAARHLNEEDTSFRTACLVRMLKYMPKLGYDPKKIIPKTKKLLARMSKMPVMIADQLHEIEIIPYEDYWSFAISALKK
;
A
#
# COMPACT_ATOMS: atom_id res chain seq x y z
N GLU A 1 17.71 -2.06 -50.80
CA GLU A 1 17.35 -3.36 -50.19
C GLU A 1 17.62 -3.45 -48.68
N LYS A 2 18.83 -3.16 -48.19
CA LYS A 2 19.17 -3.18 -46.75
C LYS A 2 18.23 -2.34 -45.87
N TYR A 3 17.97 -1.09 -46.23
CA TYR A 3 17.06 -0.21 -45.48
C TYR A 3 15.61 -0.69 -45.47
N ASN A 4 15.12 -1.26 -46.59
CA ASN A 4 13.76 -1.80 -46.66
C ASN A 4 13.59 -3.01 -45.72
N LYS A 5 14.63 -3.84 -45.55
CA LYS A 5 14.61 -4.95 -44.59
C LYS A 5 14.54 -4.44 -43.16
N ILE A 6 15.35 -3.45 -42.80
CA ILE A 6 15.33 -2.80 -41.49
C ILE A 6 13.95 -2.20 -41.21
N VAL A 7 13.38 -1.46 -42.16
CA VAL A 7 12.05 -0.85 -42.00
C VAL A 7 10.97 -1.91 -41.77
N LYS A 8 10.97 -3.01 -42.52
CA LYS A 8 10.02 -4.11 -42.33
C LYS A 8 10.15 -4.73 -40.92
N GLU A 9 11.38 -5.05 -40.51
CA GLU A 9 11.67 -5.65 -39.21
C GLU A 9 11.20 -4.77 -38.04
N TYR A 10 11.53 -3.47 -38.07
CA TYR A 10 11.10 -2.54 -37.02
C TYR A 10 9.59 -2.24 -37.08
N THR A 11 8.95 -2.32 -38.25
CA THR A 11 7.49 -2.19 -38.36
C THR A 11 6.79 -3.37 -37.70
N GLU A 12 7.27 -4.60 -37.93
CA GLU A 12 6.76 -5.80 -37.25
C GLU A 12 6.96 -5.72 -35.74
N LEU A 13 8.15 -5.32 -35.29
CA LEU A 13 8.42 -5.13 -33.86
C LEU A 13 7.49 -4.07 -33.25
N ARG A 14 7.28 -2.95 -33.95
CA ARG A 14 6.42 -1.87 -33.47
C ARG A 14 4.98 -2.33 -33.32
N ALA A 15 4.46 -3.12 -34.24
CA ALA A 15 3.12 -3.69 -34.14
C ALA A 15 2.96 -4.58 -32.90
N VAL A 16 3.97 -5.41 -32.62
CA VAL A 16 4.03 -6.26 -31.42
C VAL A 16 4.10 -5.43 -30.13
N GLU A 17 4.92 -4.38 -30.10
CA GLU A 17 5.01 -3.49 -28.93
C GLU A 17 3.69 -2.77 -28.66
N LEU A 18 2.99 -2.33 -29.70
CA LEU A 18 1.67 -1.70 -29.57
C LEU A 18 0.63 -2.68 -29.04
N ARG A 19 0.66 -3.94 -29.49
CA ARG A 19 -0.23 -5.00 -28.98
C ARG A 19 0.01 -5.27 -27.49
N ALA A 20 1.28 -5.36 -27.07
CA ALA A 20 1.62 -5.53 -25.66
C ALA A 20 1.20 -4.33 -24.80
N LEU A 21 1.28 -3.12 -25.35
CA LEU A 21 0.82 -1.90 -24.69
C LEU A 21 -0.71 -1.91 -24.52
N GLU A 22 -1.45 -2.27 -25.57
CA GLU A 22 -2.92 -2.39 -25.53
C GLU A 22 -3.37 -3.36 -24.43
N MET A 23 -2.79 -4.57 -24.39
CA MET A 23 -3.06 -5.56 -23.33
C MET A 23 -2.81 -5.02 -21.92
N ARG A 24 -1.74 -4.22 -21.76
CA ARG A 24 -1.41 -3.58 -20.48
C ARG A 24 -2.45 -2.51 -20.11
N GLU A 25 -2.92 -1.71 -21.06
CA GLU A 25 -3.98 -0.73 -20.82
C GLU A 25 -5.29 -1.40 -20.46
N ASP A 26 -5.65 -2.51 -21.11
CA ASP A 26 -6.86 -3.28 -20.79
C ASP A 26 -6.84 -3.75 -19.33
N ILE A 27 -5.70 -4.27 -18.89
CA ILE A 27 -5.47 -4.65 -17.50
C ILE A 27 -5.58 -3.44 -16.57
N LEU A 28 -5.03 -2.28 -16.94
CA LEU A 28 -5.04 -1.09 -16.11
C LEU A 28 -6.44 -0.47 -16.01
N ILE A 29 -7.23 -0.53 -17.08
CA ILE A 29 -8.64 -0.10 -17.09
C ILE A 29 -9.46 -1.03 -16.21
N ASP A 30 -9.32 -2.36 -16.35
CA ASP A 30 -9.98 -3.32 -15.46
C ASP A 30 -9.51 -3.18 -14.00
N TYR A 31 -8.24 -2.83 -13.77
CA TYR A 31 -7.70 -2.48 -12.44
C TYR A 31 -8.45 -1.27 -11.86
N ILE A 32 -8.79 -0.26 -12.66
CA ILE A 32 -9.42 0.98 -12.18
C ILE A 32 -10.94 0.86 -12.07
N THR A 33 -11.60 0.12 -12.96
CA THR A 33 -13.04 0.26 -13.20
C THR A 33 -13.89 -0.93 -12.76
N SER A 34 -13.30 -2.10 -12.56
CA SER A 34 -14.03 -3.37 -12.57
C SER A 34 -14.07 -4.08 -11.22
N LYS A 35 -15.28 -4.54 -10.85
CA LYS A 35 -15.56 -5.39 -9.69
C LYS A 35 -15.37 -6.90 -9.97
N SER A 36 -14.80 -7.27 -11.13
CA SER A 36 -14.68 -8.67 -11.53
C SER A 36 -13.89 -9.51 -10.52
N PRO A 37 -14.20 -10.82 -10.38
CA PRO A 37 -13.46 -11.71 -9.50
C PRO A 37 -11.97 -11.75 -9.87
N LYS A 38 -11.11 -11.72 -8.85
CA LYS A 38 -9.64 -11.71 -8.99
C LYS A 38 -9.09 -12.84 -9.86
N LYS A 39 -9.69 -14.02 -9.74
CA LYS A 39 -9.27 -15.21 -10.49
C LYS A 39 -9.42 -14.99 -12.00
N PHE A 40 -10.53 -14.40 -12.43
CA PHE A 40 -10.77 -14.07 -13.83
C PHE A 40 -9.74 -13.03 -14.34
N LYS A 41 -9.44 -12.02 -13.51
CA LYS A 41 -8.41 -11.01 -13.82
C LYS A 41 -7.01 -11.62 -14.00
N SER A 42 -6.64 -12.56 -13.13
CA SER A 42 -5.38 -13.31 -13.21
C SER A 42 -5.33 -14.19 -14.47
N GLU A 43 -6.41 -14.90 -14.78
CA GLU A 43 -6.52 -15.76 -15.97
C GLU A 43 -6.41 -14.97 -17.28
N GLN A 44 -7.05 -13.79 -17.36
CA GLN A 44 -6.92 -12.90 -18.52
C GLN A 44 -5.49 -12.43 -18.72
N ALA A 45 -4.84 -11.95 -17.65
CA ALA A 45 -3.45 -11.51 -17.72
C ALA A 45 -2.50 -12.64 -18.11
N ARG A 46 -2.75 -13.87 -17.63
CA ARG A 46 -2.01 -15.06 -18.03
C ARG A 46 -2.18 -15.37 -19.52
N ALA A 47 -3.40 -15.26 -20.05
CA ALA A 47 -3.64 -15.45 -21.48
C ALA A 47 -2.86 -14.45 -22.35
N PHE A 48 -2.78 -13.18 -21.93
CA PHE A 48 -1.94 -12.18 -22.60
C PHE A 48 -0.45 -12.53 -22.57
N LEU A 49 0.06 -13.05 -21.45
CA LEU A 49 1.47 -13.47 -21.36
C LEU A 49 1.77 -14.65 -22.30
N GLU A 50 0.86 -15.61 -22.44
CA GLU A 50 1.01 -16.72 -23.38
C GLU A 50 0.97 -16.23 -24.85
N GLU A 51 0.11 -15.26 -25.18
CA GLU A 51 0.08 -14.63 -26.51
C GLU A 51 1.39 -13.89 -26.83
N LEU A 52 1.99 -13.21 -25.84
CA LEU A 52 3.24 -12.46 -26.02
C LEU A 52 4.49 -13.33 -26.06
N LYS A 53 4.43 -14.58 -25.60
CA LYS A 53 5.60 -15.47 -25.46
C LYS A 53 6.41 -15.65 -26.75
N PRO A 54 5.81 -15.96 -27.93
CA PRO A 54 6.58 -16.10 -29.17
C PRO A 54 7.28 -14.78 -29.57
N SER A 55 6.64 -13.65 -29.28
CA SER A 55 7.19 -12.32 -29.57
C SER A 55 8.36 -11.96 -28.64
N LEU A 56 8.28 -12.34 -27.37
CA LEU A 56 9.36 -12.15 -26.40
C LEU A 56 10.62 -12.95 -26.80
N GLU A 57 10.42 -14.17 -27.31
CA GLU A 57 11.49 -15.02 -27.84
C GLU A 57 12.09 -14.47 -29.14
N LYS A 58 11.25 -13.96 -30.06
CA LYS A 58 11.71 -13.35 -31.32
C LYS A 58 12.46 -12.03 -31.08
N TYR A 59 12.04 -11.23 -30.09
CA TYR A 59 12.61 -9.91 -29.79
C TYR A 59 13.13 -9.83 -28.35
N PRO A 60 14.20 -10.55 -28.01
CA PRO A 60 14.71 -10.65 -26.64
C PRO A 60 15.26 -9.31 -26.11
N ASN A 61 15.53 -8.35 -27.00
CA ASN A 61 16.10 -7.06 -26.62
C ASN A 61 15.11 -5.89 -26.67
N SER A 62 13.85 -6.09 -27.07
CA SER A 62 12.88 -4.99 -27.15
C SER A 62 12.61 -4.40 -25.77
N TYR A 63 12.71 -3.08 -25.67
CA TYR A 63 12.49 -2.37 -24.43
C TYR A 63 11.00 -2.37 -24.03
N TRP A 64 10.12 -1.97 -24.94
CA TRP A 64 8.70 -1.76 -24.63
C TRP A 64 7.94 -3.07 -24.48
N LEU A 65 8.29 -4.08 -25.29
CA LEU A 65 7.67 -5.40 -25.21
C LEU A 65 7.91 -6.03 -23.83
N HIS A 66 9.17 -6.06 -23.38
CA HIS A 66 9.53 -6.64 -22.08
C HIS A 66 9.02 -5.80 -20.92
N LEU A 67 8.99 -4.47 -21.03
CA LEU A 67 8.36 -3.60 -20.03
C LEU A 67 6.89 -3.97 -19.84
N CYS A 68 6.12 -4.05 -20.92
CA CYS A 68 4.69 -4.36 -20.85
C CYS A 68 4.47 -5.78 -20.32
N ALA A 69 5.20 -6.77 -20.83
CA ALA A 69 5.08 -8.16 -20.38
C ALA A 69 5.36 -8.32 -18.88
N HIS A 70 6.40 -7.68 -18.35
CA HIS A 70 6.69 -7.73 -16.91
C HIS A 70 5.62 -7.04 -16.06
N LEU A 71 5.04 -5.92 -16.52
CA LEU A 71 3.94 -5.25 -15.83
C LEU A 71 2.66 -6.11 -15.82
N ILE A 72 2.35 -6.78 -16.92
CA ILE A 72 1.25 -7.75 -17.01
C ILE A 72 1.50 -8.92 -16.05
N ALA A 73 2.72 -9.44 -15.99
CA ALA A 73 3.10 -10.53 -15.09
C ALA A 73 3.05 -10.15 -13.60
N ILE A 74 3.33 -8.89 -13.25
CA ILE A 74 3.10 -8.36 -11.92
C ILE A 74 1.61 -8.36 -11.60
N TYR A 75 0.78 -7.81 -12.50
CA TYR A 75 -0.66 -7.76 -12.29
C TYR A 75 -1.27 -9.16 -12.09
N GLU A 76 -0.90 -10.12 -12.96
CA GLU A 76 -1.39 -11.51 -12.93
C GLU A 76 -1.24 -12.18 -11.56
N ARG A 77 -0.13 -11.90 -10.86
CA ARG A 77 0.20 -12.47 -9.55
C ARG A 77 -0.31 -11.63 -8.40
N MET A 78 -0.21 -10.31 -8.50
CA MET A 78 -0.61 -9.38 -7.44
C MET A 78 -2.11 -9.46 -7.15
N VAL A 79 -2.97 -9.65 -8.16
CA VAL A 79 -4.43 -9.72 -7.95
C VAL A 79 -4.86 -10.91 -7.10
N VAL A 80 -4.06 -11.98 -7.07
CA VAL A 80 -4.23 -13.18 -6.24
C VAL A 80 -3.26 -13.25 -5.05
N PHE A 81 -2.57 -12.15 -4.73
CA PHE A 81 -1.66 -12.01 -3.59
C PHE A 81 -0.42 -12.93 -3.61
N ASP A 82 0.02 -13.35 -4.78
CA ASP A 82 1.30 -14.05 -4.93
C ASP A 82 2.46 -13.05 -4.89
N TYR A 83 2.78 -12.59 -3.67
CA TYR A 83 3.84 -11.61 -3.43
C TYR A 83 5.24 -12.18 -3.74
N PHE A 84 5.46 -13.46 -3.50
CA PHE A 84 6.71 -14.14 -3.82
C PHE A 84 6.95 -14.19 -5.32
N GLY A 85 5.98 -14.68 -6.09
CA GLY A 85 6.10 -14.72 -7.54
C GLY A 85 6.19 -13.33 -8.16
N THR A 86 5.50 -12.33 -7.58
CA THR A 86 5.61 -10.93 -8.02
C THR A 86 7.03 -10.39 -7.79
N ALA A 87 7.63 -10.67 -6.63
CA ALA A 87 9.00 -10.27 -6.33
C ALA A 87 9.99 -10.88 -7.33
N GLU A 88 9.82 -12.16 -7.68
CA GLU A 88 10.64 -12.83 -8.71
C GLU A 88 10.51 -12.19 -10.10
N VAL A 89 9.30 -11.80 -10.49
CA VAL A 89 9.08 -11.04 -11.74
C VAL A 89 9.81 -9.69 -11.69
N CYS A 90 9.72 -8.97 -10.56
CA CYS A 90 10.40 -7.68 -10.40
C CYS A 90 11.92 -7.82 -10.49
N ARG A 91 12.51 -8.82 -9.81
CA ARG A 91 13.96 -9.08 -9.87
C ARG A 91 14.42 -9.39 -11.30
N LYS A 92 13.69 -10.25 -12.03
CA LYS A 92 13.97 -10.55 -13.43
C LYS A 92 13.89 -9.31 -14.32
N ALA A 93 12.88 -8.46 -14.12
CA ALA A 93 12.72 -7.23 -14.87
C ALA A 93 13.86 -6.24 -14.57
N ILE A 94 14.23 -6.05 -13.31
CA ILE A 94 15.37 -5.20 -12.91
C ILE A 94 16.64 -5.68 -13.61
N GLN A 95 16.96 -6.97 -13.53
CA GLN A 95 18.13 -7.56 -14.18
C GLN A 95 18.12 -7.33 -15.70
N PHE A 96 16.97 -7.51 -16.35
CA PHE A 96 16.80 -7.24 -17.78
C PHE A 96 17.14 -5.79 -18.15
N PHE A 97 16.66 -4.82 -17.37
CA PHE A 97 16.90 -3.40 -17.64
C PHE A 97 18.31 -2.95 -17.25
N GLU A 98 18.96 -3.61 -16.29
CA GLU A 98 20.37 -3.38 -15.93
C GLU A 98 21.35 -3.85 -17.00
N GLN A 99 21.02 -4.90 -17.75
CA GLN A 99 21.86 -5.43 -18.83
C GLN A 99 21.82 -4.60 -20.12
N LYS A 100 20.97 -3.55 -20.19
CA LYS A 100 20.91 -2.68 -21.37
C LYS A 100 22.18 -1.82 -21.48
N PRO A 101 22.68 -1.55 -22.70
CA PRO A 101 23.89 -0.75 -22.91
C PRO A 101 23.67 0.76 -22.66
N TYR A 102 22.50 1.16 -22.19
CA TYR A 102 22.09 2.52 -21.92
C TYR A 102 21.29 2.59 -20.62
N GLU A 103 21.15 3.79 -20.08
CA GLU A 103 20.52 4.00 -18.79
C GLU A 103 18.99 3.83 -18.82
N THR A 104 18.46 3.07 -17.86
CA THR A 104 17.06 2.65 -17.77
C THR A 104 16.43 3.00 -16.41
N LYS A 105 16.66 4.21 -15.89
CA LYS A 105 16.22 4.63 -14.54
C LYS A 105 14.72 4.40 -14.30
N LEU A 106 13.88 4.79 -15.25
CA LEU A 106 12.42 4.77 -15.07
C LEU A 106 11.84 3.34 -14.92
N PRO A 107 12.10 2.38 -15.84
CA PRO A 107 11.68 0.99 -15.62
C PRO A 107 12.20 0.42 -14.30
N LYS A 108 13.50 0.61 -14.00
CA LYS A 108 14.08 0.11 -12.76
C LYS A 108 13.35 0.66 -11.54
N ALA A 109 13.06 1.97 -11.50
CA ALA A 109 12.30 2.58 -10.40
C ALA A 109 10.89 1.96 -10.24
N ILE A 110 10.18 1.70 -11.35
CA ILE A 110 8.87 1.04 -11.33
C ILE A 110 8.96 -0.35 -10.67
N PHE A 111 9.93 -1.17 -11.09
CA PHE A 111 10.08 -2.52 -10.57
C PHE A 111 10.64 -2.56 -9.14
N TYR A 112 11.52 -1.63 -8.78
CA TYR A 112 11.99 -1.50 -7.39
C TYR A 112 10.85 -1.11 -6.44
N HIS A 113 9.97 -0.19 -6.84
CA HIS A 113 8.80 0.18 -6.03
C HIS A 113 7.87 -1.01 -5.80
N GLN A 114 7.61 -1.80 -6.84
CA GLN A 114 6.78 -3.00 -6.68
C GLN A 114 7.47 -4.07 -5.81
N LEU A 115 8.78 -4.26 -5.99
CA LEU A 115 9.57 -5.18 -5.17
C LEU A 115 9.58 -4.78 -3.69
N LEU A 116 9.74 -3.48 -3.40
CA LEU A 116 9.65 -2.92 -2.05
C LEU A 116 8.31 -3.29 -1.38
N VAL A 117 7.19 -3.14 -2.09
CA VAL A 117 5.87 -3.51 -1.58
C VAL A 117 5.80 -5.00 -1.28
N CYS A 118 6.24 -5.86 -2.21
CA CYS A 118 6.21 -7.31 -2.01
C CYS A 118 7.08 -7.75 -0.82
N LEU A 119 8.31 -7.23 -0.71
CA LEU A 119 9.22 -7.55 0.40
C LEU A 119 8.65 -7.09 1.74
N THR A 120 8.04 -5.89 1.79
CA THR A 120 7.37 -5.39 3.00
C THR A 120 6.25 -6.34 3.44
N LEU A 121 5.44 -6.82 2.49
CA LEU A 121 4.32 -7.74 2.75
C LEU A 121 4.76 -9.15 3.16
N MET A 122 5.92 -9.60 2.65
CA MET A 122 6.56 -10.85 3.04
C MET A 122 7.36 -10.73 4.35
N LYS A 123 7.45 -9.51 4.91
CA LYS A 123 8.24 -9.18 6.12
C LYS A 123 9.75 -9.34 5.95
N GLU A 124 10.23 -9.25 4.72
CA GLU A 124 11.65 -9.24 4.37
C GLU A 124 12.19 -7.80 4.48
N TYR A 125 12.19 -7.26 5.71
CA TYR A 125 12.33 -5.82 5.95
C TYR A 125 13.73 -5.27 5.63
N GLU A 126 14.77 -6.06 5.87
CA GLU A 126 16.15 -5.67 5.59
C GLU A 126 16.40 -5.51 4.09
N GLU A 127 15.95 -6.48 3.28
CA GLU A 127 16.03 -6.38 1.81
C GLU A 127 15.17 -5.22 1.31
N ALA A 128 13.95 -5.07 1.84
CA ALA A 128 13.07 -3.97 1.49
C ALA A 128 13.71 -2.59 1.72
N GLU A 129 14.42 -2.40 2.84
CA GLU A 129 15.10 -1.15 3.15
C GLU A 129 16.22 -0.84 2.14
N GLN A 130 17.00 -1.85 1.74
CA GLN A 130 18.02 -1.71 0.71
C GLN A 130 17.39 -1.31 -0.64
N ILE A 131 16.32 -2.00 -1.05
CA ILE A 131 15.60 -1.71 -2.29
C ILE A 131 15.02 -0.29 -2.29
N ALA A 132 14.45 0.18 -1.18
CA ALA A 132 13.93 1.53 -1.07
C ALA A 132 15.02 2.60 -1.27
N GLN A 133 16.20 2.36 -0.69
CA GLN A 133 17.35 3.27 -0.82
C GLN A 133 17.88 3.32 -2.26
N GLU A 134 17.97 2.18 -2.94
CA GLU A 134 18.37 2.14 -4.35
C GLU A 134 17.33 2.79 -5.26
N ALA A 135 16.04 2.53 -5.04
CA ALA A 135 14.95 3.16 -5.79
C ALA A 135 15.00 4.69 -5.71
N ALA A 136 15.26 5.24 -4.52
CA ALA A 136 15.33 6.67 -4.29
C ALA A 136 16.46 7.37 -5.08
N LYS A 137 17.55 6.66 -5.41
CA LYS A 137 18.67 7.19 -6.22
C LYS A 137 18.34 7.29 -7.71
N LEU A 138 17.32 6.56 -8.18
CA LEU A 138 16.98 6.48 -9.60
C LEU A 138 16.03 7.58 -10.05
N VAL A 139 15.36 8.26 -9.12
CA VAL A 139 14.28 9.19 -9.44
C VAL A 139 14.62 10.60 -8.97
N PRO A 140 14.30 11.65 -9.76
CA PRO A 140 14.57 13.02 -9.35
C PRO A 140 13.82 13.38 -8.06
N GLU A 141 14.51 14.04 -7.13
CA GLU A 141 13.92 14.52 -5.88
C GLU A 141 12.71 15.44 -6.16
N GLY A 142 11.61 15.15 -5.46
CA GLY A 142 10.35 15.87 -5.57
C GLY A 142 9.53 15.60 -6.84
N SER A 143 9.96 14.65 -7.69
CA SER A 143 9.08 14.06 -8.70
C SER A 143 7.94 13.26 -8.06
N LEU A 144 6.85 13.05 -8.79
CA LEU A 144 5.73 12.20 -8.32
C LEU A 144 6.20 10.79 -7.92
N THR A 145 7.09 10.21 -8.72
CA THR A 145 7.69 8.90 -8.46
C THR A 145 8.49 8.90 -7.16
N TRP A 146 9.24 9.96 -6.88
CA TRP A 146 9.98 10.11 -5.62
C TRP A 146 9.04 10.17 -4.41
N PHE A 147 7.97 10.96 -4.46
CA PHE A 147 6.98 11.02 -3.38
C PHE A 147 6.32 9.65 -3.13
N ARG A 148 5.92 8.93 -4.18
CA ARG A 148 5.34 7.59 -4.07
C ARG A 148 6.32 6.56 -3.51
N GLY A 149 7.58 6.61 -3.92
CA GLY A 149 8.62 5.72 -3.38
C GLY A 149 8.83 5.95 -1.88
N TYR A 150 8.85 7.21 -1.44
CA TYR A 150 8.96 7.53 -0.01
C TYR A 150 7.71 7.21 0.81
N GLU A 151 6.52 7.25 0.22
CA GLU A 151 5.32 6.75 0.86
C GLU A 151 5.44 5.25 1.17
N GLN A 152 5.85 4.44 0.19
CA GLN A 152 6.10 3.00 0.39
C GLN A 152 7.21 2.75 1.41
N TYR A 153 8.27 3.57 1.38
CA TYR A 153 9.37 3.48 2.34
C TYR A 153 8.92 3.84 3.77
N LEU A 154 8.02 4.82 3.92
CA LEU A 154 7.39 5.13 5.20
C LEU A 154 6.57 3.93 5.71
N VAL A 155 5.75 3.33 4.85
CA VAL A 155 4.93 2.15 5.19
C VAL A 155 5.81 0.97 5.61
N LEU A 156 6.93 0.71 4.93
CA LEU A 156 7.92 -0.29 5.36
C LEU A 156 8.36 -0.09 6.82
N HIS A 157 8.68 1.15 7.20
CA HIS A 157 9.10 1.44 8.58
C HIS A 157 7.97 1.35 9.60
N LEU A 158 6.73 1.65 9.21
CA LEU A 158 5.56 1.41 10.06
C LEU A 158 5.35 -0.08 10.32
N HIS A 159 5.51 -0.93 9.29
CA HIS A 159 5.34 -2.38 9.37
C HIS A 159 6.50 -3.09 10.08
N SER A 160 7.70 -2.53 10.04
CA SER A 160 8.89 -3.04 10.75
C SER A 160 9.11 -2.41 12.13
N HIS A 161 8.12 -1.68 12.66
CA HIS A 161 8.14 -1.03 13.98
C HIS A 161 9.23 0.04 14.18
N HIS A 162 9.84 0.52 13.10
CA HIS A 162 10.82 1.60 13.12
C HIS A 162 10.13 2.98 13.04
N TYR A 163 9.26 3.29 14.00
CA TYR A 163 8.41 4.49 13.97
C TYR A 163 9.20 5.81 13.91
N ASP A 164 10.37 5.87 14.55
CA ASP A 164 11.26 7.04 14.46
C ASP A 164 11.75 7.26 13.02
N LYS A 165 12.19 6.20 12.32
CA LYS A 165 12.61 6.28 10.92
C LYS A 165 11.45 6.71 10.01
N ALA A 166 10.26 6.14 10.21
CA ALA A 166 9.05 6.53 9.49
C ALA A 166 8.73 8.03 9.70
N TYR A 167 8.92 8.54 10.92
CA TYR A 167 8.69 9.94 11.24
C TYR A 167 9.72 10.89 10.61
N GLU A 168 10.98 10.46 10.49
CA GLU A 168 11.99 11.22 9.72
C GLU A 168 11.60 11.33 8.24
N ILE A 169 11.12 10.25 7.62
CA ILE A 169 10.59 10.30 6.25
C ILE A 169 9.41 11.27 6.15
N PHE A 170 8.45 11.17 7.07
CA PHE A 170 7.30 12.07 7.11
C PHE A 170 7.71 13.54 7.15
N LYS A 171 8.67 13.90 8.03
CA LYS A 171 9.19 15.26 8.11
C LYS A 171 9.91 15.68 6.84
N LYS A 172 10.71 14.79 6.24
CA LYS A 172 11.41 15.06 4.97
C LYS A 172 10.41 15.41 3.86
N ILE A 173 9.36 14.61 3.73
CA ILE A 173 8.38 14.76 2.65
C ILE A 173 7.50 15.99 2.85
N THR A 174 6.89 16.15 4.03
CA THR A 174 5.96 17.25 4.28
C THR A 174 6.61 18.63 4.31
N ARG A 175 7.94 18.71 4.54
CA ARG A 175 8.72 19.95 4.48
C ARG A 175 9.26 20.25 3.09
N HIS A 176 9.16 19.32 2.15
CA HIS A 176 9.70 19.52 0.81
C HIS A 176 8.88 20.58 0.06
N ARG A 177 9.55 21.49 -0.66
CA ARG A 177 8.88 22.64 -1.33
C ARG A 177 7.79 22.22 -2.32
N GLN A 178 7.97 21.08 -3.01
CA GLN A 178 7.02 20.58 -3.99
C GLN A 178 5.83 19.84 -3.37
N PHE A 179 5.83 19.59 -2.05
CA PHE A 179 4.71 18.94 -1.37
C PHE A 179 3.42 19.76 -1.49
N GLN A 180 3.51 21.09 -1.36
CA GLN A 180 2.37 22.00 -1.49
C GLN A 180 1.81 22.07 -2.92
N ALA A 181 2.60 21.66 -3.92
CA ALA A 181 2.18 21.60 -5.31
C ALA A 181 1.53 20.25 -5.69
N MET A 182 1.55 19.26 -4.78
CA MET A 182 0.88 17.98 -5.00
C MET A 182 -0.64 18.16 -4.95
N ALA A 183 -1.37 17.27 -5.60
CA ALA A 183 -2.83 17.25 -5.53
C ALA A 183 -3.30 17.16 -4.07
N GLU A 184 -4.39 17.84 -3.72
CA GLU A 184 -4.90 17.89 -2.36
C GLU A 184 -5.12 16.51 -1.76
N SER A 185 -5.65 15.57 -2.56
CA SER A 185 -5.86 14.17 -2.18
C SER A 185 -4.57 13.40 -1.85
N GLU A 186 -3.41 13.84 -2.36
CA GLU A 186 -2.13 13.27 -1.96
C GLU A 186 -1.66 13.88 -0.64
N GLN A 187 -1.74 15.21 -0.52
CA GLN A 187 -1.37 15.90 0.74
C GLN A 187 -2.19 15.37 1.93
N GLU A 188 -3.46 15.09 1.70
CA GLU A 188 -4.40 14.52 2.65
C GLU A 188 -3.97 13.14 3.18
N VAL A 189 -3.40 12.27 2.32
CA VAL A 189 -2.83 10.98 2.74
C VAL A 189 -1.68 11.21 3.74
N TRP A 190 -0.80 12.16 3.44
CA TRP A 190 0.28 12.53 4.34
C TRP A 190 -0.23 13.15 5.64
N ARG A 191 -1.32 13.93 5.63
CA ARG A 191 -1.94 14.42 6.88
C ARG A 191 -2.39 13.25 7.76
N ILE A 192 -2.95 12.18 7.19
CA ILE A 192 -3.32 10.96 7.93
C ILE A 192 -2.08 10.31 8.56
N TYR A 193 -0.98 10.16 7.83
CA TYR A 193 0.28 9.70 8.44
C TYR A 193 0.72 10.63 9.59
N GLY A 194 0.56 11.94 9.42
CA GLY A 194 0.83 12.94 10.46
C GLY A 194 0.06 12.66 11.75
N ALA A 195 -1.23 12.33 11.67
CA ALA A 195 -2.03 11.99 12.86
C ALA A 195 -1.63 10.66 13.50
N TRP A 196 -1.18 9.67 12.72
CA TRP A 196 -0.56 8.46 13.26
C TRP A 196 0.70 8.80 14.07
N PHE A 197 1.55 9.69 13.56
CA PHE A 197 2.74 10.12 14.31
C PHE A 197 2.40 10.91 15.58
N GLU A 198 1.34 11.73 15.57
CA GLU A 198 0.85 12.37 16.80
C GLU A 198 0.36 11.33 17.83
N TYR A 199 -0.30 10.26 17.39
CA TYR A 199 -0.64 9.13 18.26
C TYR A 199 0.61 8.43 18.84
N PHE A 200 1.61 8.17 18.01
CA PHE A 200 2.87 7.55 18.46
C PHE A 200 3.67 8.43 19.43
N LEU A 201 3.69 9.74 19.22
CA LEU A 201 4.30 10.69 20.14
C LEU A 201 3.55 10.73 21.48
N MET A 202 2.21 10.78 21.44
CA MET A 202 1.36 10.77 22.63
C MET A 202 1.55 9.51 23.47
N THR A 203 1.70 8.35 22.82
CA THR A 203 1.87 7.05 23.47
C THR A 203 3.32 6.68 23.78
N GLY A 204 4.28 7.57 23.47
CA GLY A 204 5.71 7.35 23.73
C GLY A 204 6.37 6.30 22.83
N LYS A 205 5.75 5.96 21.69
CA LYS A 205 6.32 5.06 20.67
C LYS A 205 7.41 5.72 19.83
N ILE A 206 7.41 7.05 19.80
CA ILE A 206 8.45 7.89 19.21
C ILE A 206 8.98 8.78 20.32
N ALA A 207 10.30 8.93 20.41
CA ALA A 207 10.89 9.84 21.37
C ALA A 207 10.48 11.29 21.02
N SER A 208 9.72 11.94 21.91
CA SER A 208 9.53 13.38 21.81
C SER A 208 10.88 14.05 22.05
N GLY A 209 11.53 14.59 21.03
CA GLY A 209 12.75 15.38 21.22
C GLY A 209 12.56 16.41 22.35
N LYS A 210 13.63 16.64 23.14
CA LYS A 210 13.70 17.47 24.36
C LYS A 210 12.49 18.39 24.60
N LYS A 211 11.72 18.11 25.67
CA LYS A 211 10.67 18.96 26.29
C LYS A 211 10.00 19.92 25.29
N SER A 212 9.42 19.36 24.24
CA SER A 212 8.56 20.15 23.36
C SER A 212 7.35 20.59 24.18
N THR A 213 7.17 21.91 24.34
CA THR A 213 5.89 22.57 24.66
C THR A 213 4.90 22.36 23.50
N ARG A 214 4.72 21.11 23.05
CA ARG A 214 3.91 20.77 21.89
C ARG A 214 2.47 21.02 22.29
N ARG A 215 1.77 21.83 21.51
CA ARG A 215 0.32 22.00 21.65
C ARG A 215 -0.32 20.61 21.54
N ALA A 216 -1.19 20.28 22.48
CA ALA A 216 -1.91 19.00 22.45
C ALA A 216 -2.60 18.82 21.09
N PHE A 217 -2.40 17.65 20.47
CA PHE A 217 -3.08 17.28 19.24
C PHE A 217 -4.59 17.32 19.47
N LYS A 218 -5.32 17.98 18.56
CA LYS A 218 -6.78 18.08 18.62
C LYS A 218 -7.38 17.31 17.46
N LEU A 219 -7.89 16.11 17.74
CA LEU A 219 -8.52 15.22 16.76
C LEU A 219 -9.60 15.94 15.94
N THR A 220 -10.46 16.74 16.58
CA THR A 220 -11.50 17.52 15.88
C THR A 220 -10.94 18.54 14.89
N LYS A 221 -9.82 19.19 15.21
CA LYS A 221 -9.16 20.15 14.29
C LYS A 221 -8.59 19.41 13.09
N PHE A 222 -7.94 18.28 13.34
CA PHE A 222 -7.40 17.41 12.29
C PHE A 222 -8.49 16.90 11.34
N LEU A 223 -9.63 16.43 11.85
CA LEU A 223 -10.73 15.96 11.01
C LEU A 223 -11.29 17.07 10.10
N ASN A 224 -11.26 18.33 10.54
CA ASN A 224 -11.68 19.47 9.71
C ASN A 224 -10.66 19.83 8.60
N GLU A 225 -9.40 19.43 8.74
CA GLU A 225 -8.32 19.64 7.75
C GLU A 225 -8.31 18.55 6.65
N ILE A 226 -9.28 17.63 6.68
CA ILE A 226 -9.38 16.46 5.80
C ILE A 226 -10.79 16.39 5.15
N PRO A 227 -11.19 17.40 4.35
CA PRO A 227 -12.54 17.48 3.80
C PRO A 227 -12.80 16.50 2.63
N THR A 228 -11.77 16.11 1.87
CA THR A 228 -11.95 15.41 0.58
C THR A 228 -12.21 13.91 0.74
N PHE A 229 -11.85 13.31 1.89
CA PHE A 229 -12.12 11.89 2.18
C PHE A 229 -13.60 11.54 2.38
N SER A 230 -14.46 12.54 2.55
CA SER A 230 -15.92 12.35 2.53
C SER A 230 -16.45 11.73 1.22
N LYS A 231 -15.64 11.68 0.15
CA LYS A 231 -16.00 11.17 -1.18
C LYS A 231 -15.37 9.80 -1.55
N ASP A 232 -14.76 9.09 -0.60
CA ASP A 232 -14.35 7.67 -0.72
C ASP A 232 -13.51 7.31 -1.97
N LYS A 233 -12.38 8.00 -2.18
CA LYS A 233 -11.58 7.83 -3.42
C LYS A 233 -10.29 6.99 -3.28
N LYS A 234 -9.88 6.58 -2.08
CA LYS A 234 -8.55 5.94 -1.85
C LYS A 234 -8.48 4.87 -0.74
N GLY A 235 -9.59 4.36 -0.21
CA GLY A 235 -9.54 3.30 0.82
C GLY A 235 -8.98 3.68 2.20
N LEU A 236 -8.82 4.98 2.47
CA LEU A 236 -8.27 5.50 3.74
C LEU A 236 -9.32 5.76 4.83
N ASN A 237 -10.59 5.49 4.54
CA ASN A 237 -11.69 5.63 5.51
C ASN A 237 -11.52 4.70 6.71
N ILE A 238 -11.13 3.43 6.48
CA ILE A 238 -10.89 2.46 7.56
C ILE A 238 -9.73 2.91 8.44
N PRO A 239 -8.52 3.20 7.93
CA PRO A 239 -7.41 3.73 8.74
C PRO A 239 -7.77 4.95 9.57
N LEU A 240 -8.56 5.87 9.00
CA LEU A 240 -8.98 7.09 9.70
C LEU A 240 -9.94 6.79 10.85
N LEU A 241 -10.89 5.86 10.67
CA LEU A 241 -11.82 5.43 11.73
C LEU A 241 -11.08 4.66 12.83
N LEU A 242 -10.16 3.78 12.44
CA LEU A 242 -9.29 3.05 13.36
C LEU A 242 -8.45 4.02 14.21
N LEU A 243 -7.83 5.03 13.60
CA LEU A 243 -7.07 6.03 14.33
C LEU A 243 -7.95 6.83 15.31
N GLN A 244 -9.17 7.23 14.90
CA GLN A 244 -10.11 7.89 15.81
C GLN A 244 -10.47 7.01 17.02
N ILE A 245 -10.69 5.71 16.80
CA ILE A 245 -10.97 4.75 17.88
C ILE A 245 -9.80 4.72 18.86
N LEU A 246 -8.55 4.64 18.40
CA LEU A 246 -7.38 4.65 19.28
C LEU A 246 -7.29 5.92 20.13
N PHE A 247 -7.49 7.11 19.54
CA PHE A 247 -7.49 8.36 20.29
C PHE A 247 -8.60 8.40 21.35
N HIS A 248 -9.80 7.89 21.04
CA HIS A 248 -10.90 7.84 22.01
C HIS A 248 -10.69 6.79 23.11
N LEU A 249 -10.07 5.65 22.79
CA LEU A 249 -9.66 4.64 23.78
C LEU A 249 -8.64 5.21 24.76
N GLU A 250 -7.60 5.89 24.27
CA GLU A 250 -6.59 6.54 25.12
C GLU A 250 -7.20 7.65 26.02
N ALA A 251 -8.24 8.32 25.54
CA ALA A 251 -8.98 9.31 26.31
C ALA A 251 -10.10 8.72 27.19
N GLN A 252 -10.26 7.40 27.21
CA GLN A 252 -11.36 6.67 27.88
C GLN A 252 -12.78 7.20 27.54
N ASN A 253 -12.94 7.77 26.35
CA ASN A 253 -14.22 8.29 25.87
C ASN A 253 -15.00 7.20 25.14
N TYR A 254 -15.53 6.25 25.92
CA TYR A 254 -16.16 5.03 25.39
C TYR A 254 -17.41 5.29 24.55
N ASP A 255 -18.19 6.32 24.85
CA ASP A 255 -19.33 6.73 24.01
C ASP A 255 -18.87 7.06 22.58
N LYS A 256 -17.75 7.79 22.46
CA LYS A 256 -17.16 8.10 21.14
C LYS A 256 -16.53 6.89 20.48
N VAL A 257 -15.98 5.95 21.24
CA VAL A 257 -15.51 4.67 20.69
C VAL A 257 -16.66 3.92 20.03
N GLU A 258 -17.80 3.81 20.69
CA GLU A 258 -18.99 3.14 20.13
C GLU A 258 -19.51 3.84 18.87
N ASP A 259 -19.60 5.18 18.89
CA ASP A 259 -19.96 5.97 17.70
C ASP A 259 -19.07 5.64 16.49
N ARG A 260 -17.75 5.52 16.70
CA ARG A 260 -16.78 5.23 15.63
C ARG A 260 -16.79 3.78 15.21
N LEU A 261 -17.00 2.84 16.13
CA LEU A 261 -17.17 1.42 15.82
C LEU A 261 -18.40 1.19 14.95
N LEU A 262 -19.53 1.82 15.26
CA LEU A 262 -20.73 1.75 14.42
C LEU A 262 -20.50 2.33 13.02
N ALA A 263 -19.74 3.42 12.90
CA ALA A 263 -19.37 3.97 11.60
C ALA A 263 -18.47 3.02 10.81
N LEU A 264 -17.49 2.39 11.47
CA LEU A 264 -16.61 1.39 10.87
C LEU A 264 -17.38 0.14 10.42
N GLU A 265 -18.32 -0.35 11.22
CA GLU A 265 -19.19 -1.46 10.84
C GLU A 265 -20.06 -1.14 9.62
N LYS A 266 -20.68 0.05 9.59
CA LYS A 266 -21.50 0.49 8.46
C LYS A 266 -20.67 0.62 7.19
N TYR A 267 -19.44 1.13 7.30
CA TYR A 267 -18.53 1.21 6.16
C TYR A 267 -18.12 -0.19 5.69
N ALA A 268 -17.70 -1.04 6.62
CA ALA A 268 -17.33 -2.42 6.35
C ALA A 268 -18.46 -3.17 5.62
N ALA A 269 -19.68 -3.13 6.14
CA ALA A 269 -20.83 -3.82 5.54
C ALA A 269 -21.23 -3.29 4.15
N ARG A 270 -20.88 -2.05 3.80
CA ARG A 270 -21.22 -1.44 2.50
C ARG A 270 -20.18 -1.69 1.42
N HIS A 271 -18.91 -1.76 1.81
CA HIS A 271 -17.79 -1.71 0.87
C HIS A 271 -16.95 -3.00 0.87
N LEU A 272 -17.12 -3.87 1.85
CA LEU A 272 -16.32 -5.07 2.02
C LEU A 272 -17.16 -6.31 1.73
N ASN A 273 -16.77 -7.04 0.69
CA ASN A 273 -17.38 -8.33 0.37
C ASN A 273 -16.75 -9.43 1.24
N GLU A 274 -17.56 -10.37 1.72
CA GLU A 274 -17.12 -11.50 2.56
C GLU A 274 -16.17 -12.48 1.85
N GLU A 275 -16.01 -12.36 0.53
CA GLU A 275 -15.03 -13.11 -0.26
C GLU A 275 -13.61 -12.60 0.05
N ASP A 276 -12.83 -13.41 0.79
CA ASP A 276 -11.40 -13.43 1.17
C ASP A 276 -10.62 -12.11 1.36
N THR A 277 -10.85 -11.13 0.52
CA THR A 277 -10.16 -9.85 0.39
C THR A 277 -10.28 -8.92 1.59
N SER A 278 -11.43 -8.91 2.25
CA SER A 278 -11.70 -8.06 3.42
C SER A 278 -11.60 -8.79 4.75
N PHE A 279 -11.14 -10.05 4.70
CA PHE A 279 -11.20 -10.95 5.85
C PHE A 279 -10.47 -10.39 7.07
N ARG A 280 -9.32 -9.74 6.85
CA ARG A 280 -8.52 -9.14 7.93
C ARG A 280 -9.27 -7.99 8.59
N THR A 281 -9.83 -7.07 7.81
CA THR A 281 -10.66 -5.97 8.32
C THR A 281 -11.88 -6.50 9.05
N ALA A 282 -12.58 -7.51 8.49
CA ALA A 282 -13.73 -8.14 9.14
C ALA A 282 -13.35 -8.78 10.49
N CYS A 283 -12.18 -9.44 10.58
CA CYS A 283 -11.67 -9.97 11.84
C CYS A 283 -11.41 -8.86 12.85
N LEU A 284 -10.72 -7.80 12.45
CA LEU A 284 -10.41 -6.67 13.34
C LEU A 284 -11.68 -6.00 13.86
N VAL A 285 -12.66 -5.72 12.99
CA VAL A 285 -13.96 -5.15 13.38
C VAL A 285 -14.66 -6.06 14.38
N ARG A 286 -14.75 -7.38 14.10
CA ARG A 286 -15.34 -8.35 15.04
C ARG A 286 -14.63 -8.39 16.39
N MET A 287 -13.30 -8.25 16.40
CA MET A 287 -12.52 -8.19 17.64
C MET A 287 -12.81 -6.91 18.43
N LEU A 288 -12.85 -5.75 17.78
CA LEU A 288 -13.17 -4.47 18.42
C LEU A 288 -14.57 -4.42 19.02
N LYS A 289 -15.55 -5.11 18.42
CA LYS A 289 -16.91 -5.23 18.96
C LYS A 289 -16.99 -5.90 20.34
N TYR A 290 -15.98 -6.68 20.72
CA TYR A 290 -15.94 -7.26 22.07
C TYR A 290 -15.62 -6.21 23.13
N MET A 291 -15.05 -5.05 22.77
CA MET A 291 -14.72 -3.99 23.72
C MET A 291 -15.97 -3.47 24.44
N PRO A 292 -16.97 -2.87 23.78
CA PRO A 292 -18.19 -2.42 24.46
C PRO A 292 -18.97 -3.58 25.09
N LYS A 293 -19.07 -4.72 24.39
CA LYS A 293 -19.83 -5.90 24.87
C LYS A 293 -19.32 -6.48 26.19
N LEU A 294 -18.03 -6.32 26.49
CA LEU A 294 -17.40 -6.86 27.69
C LEU A 294 -16.99 -5.75 28.67
N GLY A 295 -17.56 -4.54 28.51
CA GLY A 295 -17.33 -3.40 29.38
C GLY A 295 -15.88 -2.93 29.37
N TYR A 296 -15.21 -3.02 28.22
CA TYR A 296 -13.83 -2.59 28.00
C TYR A 296 -12.78 -3.30 28.89
N ASP A 297 -13.11 -4.47 29.47
CA ASP A 297 -12.20 -5.24 30.32
C ASP A 297 -11.26 -6.15 29.50
N PRO A 298 -9.94 -5.86 29.45
CA PRO A 298 -8.99 -6.66 28.67
C PRO A 298 -8.95 -8.13 29.09
N LYS A 299 -9.19 -8.45 30.37
CA LYS A 299 -9.15 -9.83 30.89
C LYS A 299 -10.27 -10.68 30.29
N LYS A 300 -11.40 -10.07 29.94
CA LYS A 300 -12.52 -10.74 29.27
C LYS A 300 -12.36 -10.74 27.75
N ILE A 301 -11.85 -9.65 27.17
CA ILE A 301 -11.74 -9.44 25.72
C ILE A 301 -10.68 -10.35 25.08
N ILE A 302 -9.48 -10.42 25.67
CA ILE A 302 -8.33 -11.13 25.08
C ILE A 302 -8.65 -12.63 24.85
N PRO A 303 -9.21 -13.39 25.82
CA PRO A 303 -9.55 -14.80 25.59
C PRO A 303 -10.58 -15.01 24.46
N LYS A 304 -11.55 -14.10 24.31
CA LYS A 304 -12.61 -14.19 23.29
C LYS A 304 -12.11 -13.88 21.87
N THR A 305 -11.07 -13.06 21.76
CA THR A 305 -10.53 -12.60 20.47
C THR A 305 -9.33 -13.41 19.98
N LYS A 306 -8.72 -14.24 20.83
CA LYS A 306 -7.52 -15.05 20.50
C LYS A 306 -7.65 -15.86 19.20
N LYS A 307 -8.79 -16.53 18.98
CA LYS A 307 -9.01 -17.33 17.75
C LYS A 307 -9.14 -16.45 16.50
N LEU A 308 -9.75 -15.27 16.62
CA LEU A 308 -9.90 -14.33 15.50
C LEU A 308 -8.55 -13.72 15.14
N LEU A 309 -7.77 -13.29 16.14
CA LEU A 309 -6.42 -12.78 15.93
C LEU A 309 -5.54 -13.80 15.21
N ALA A 310 -5.53 -15.06 15.68
CA ALA A 310 -4.74 -16.12 15.04
C ALA A 310 -5.18 -16.44 13.60
N ARG A 311 -6.46 -16.27 13.26
CA ARG A 311 -6.94 -16.43 11.88
C ARG A 311 -6.56 -15.24 11.02
N MET A 312 -6.70 -14.01 11.53
CA MET A 312 -6.32 -12.78 10.85
C MET A 312 -4.83 -12.80 10.48
N SER A 313 -3.97 -13.19 11.41
CA SER A 313 -2.51 -13.21 11.20
C SER A 313 -1.99 -14.28 10.24
N LYS A 314 -2.84 -15.22 9.83
CA LYS A 314 -2.50 -16.19 8.77
C LYS A 314 -2.78 -15.65 7.37
N MET A 315 -3.57 -14.58 7.27
CA MET A 315 -3.90 -13.97 5.98
C MET A 315 -2.86 -12.92 5.60
N PRO A 316 -2.53 -12.79 4.31
CA PRO A 316 -1.62 -11.76 3.81
C PRO A 316 -2.13 -10.36 4.14
N VAL A 317 -1.20 -9.47 4.49
CA VAL A 317 -1.47 -8.05 4.74
C VAL A 317 -1.84 -7.35 3.41
N MET A 318 -2.68 -6.32 3.51
CA MET A 318 -3.15 -5.54 2.36
C MET A 318 -2.56 -4.13 2.35
N ILE A 319 -1.72 -3.82 1.34
CA ILE A 319 -1.14 -2.47 1.14
C ILE A 319 -1.60 -1.83 -0.20
N ALA A 320 -2.31 -2.57 -1.06
CA ALA A 320 -2.66 -2.10 -2.40
C ALA A 320 -3.92 -1.20 -2.44
N ASP A 321 -3.82 -0.06 -3.13
CA ASP A 321 -4.84 1.01 -3.26
C ASP A 321 -6.23 0.57 -3.73
N GLN A 322 -6.38 -0.62 -4.32
CA GLN A 322 -7.64 -1.04 -4.95
C GLN A 322 -8.71 -1.53 -4.00
N LEU A 323 -8.35 -1.95 -2.79
CA LEU A 323 -9.25 -2.79 -2.00
C LEU A 323 -10.21 -2.01 -1.11
N HIS A 324 -10.25 -0.69 -1.24
CA HIS A 324 -10.88 0.20 -0.26
C HIS A 324 -10.36 -0.04 1.18
N GLU A 325 -9.25 -0.78 1.31
CA GLU A 325 -8.59 -1.20 2.54
C GLU A 325 -7.08 -0.99 2.38
N ILE A 326 -6.52 -0.06 3.15
CA ILE A 326 -5.09 0.16 3.25
C ILE A 326 -4.67 -0.08 4.70
N GLU A 327 -3.83 -1.09 4.96
CA GLU A 327 -3.26 -1.32 6.29
C GLU A 327 -2.04 -0.41 6.52
N ILE A 328 -2.26 0.84 6.96
CA ILE A 328 -1.16 1.79 7.30
C ILE A 328 -0.19 1.17 8.33
N ILE A 329 -0.76 0.50 9.34
CA ILE A 329 -0.03 -0.36 10.27
C ILE A 329 -0.64 -1.76 10.23
N PRO A 330 0.14 -2.82 10.49
CA PRO A 330 -0.42 -4.16 10.66
C PRO A 330 -1.56 -4.17 11.69
N TYR A 331 -2.67 -4.82 11.37
CA TYR A 331 -3.81 -4.90 12.29
C TYR A 331 -3.49 -5.61 13.61
N GLU A 332 -2.49 -6.48 13.63
CA GLU A 332 -1.93 -7.06 14.85
C GLU A 332 -1.38 -5.98 15.80
N ASP A 333 -0.65 -5.01 15.26
CA ASP A 333 -0.07 -3.91 16.03
C ASP A 333 -1.16 -2.94 16.47
N TYR A 334 -2.09 -2.63 15.56
CA TYR A 334 -3.28 -1.86 15.89
C TYR A 334 -4.02 -2.47 17.10
N TRP A 335 -4.27 -3.78 17.06
CA TRP A 335 -4.95 -4.48 18.14
C TRP A 335 -4.16 -4.41 19.45
N SER A 336 -2.84 -4.55 19.38
CA SER A 336 -1.95 -4.37 20.53
C SER A 336 -2.06 -2.97 21.15
N PHE A 337 -2.13 -1.92 20.32
CA PHE A 337 -2.34 -0.54 20.77
C PHE A 337 -3.70 -0.37 21.43
N ALA A 338 -4.77 -0.87 20.80
CA ALA A 338 -6.11 -0.78 21.34
C ALA A 338 -6.24 -1.48 22.70
N ILE A 339 -5.64 -2.67 22.87
CA ILE A 339 -5.60 -3.37 24.16
C ILE A 339 -4.73 -2.66 25.20
N SER A 340 -3.63 -2.04 24.77
CA SER A 340 -2.76 -1.28 25.68
C SER A 340 -3.44 -0.04 26.24
N ALA A 341 -4.26 0.65 25.43
CA ALA A 341 -5.06 1.79 25.86
C ALA A 341 -6.04 1.43 26.98
N LEU A 342 -6.57 0.20 26.99
CA LEU A 342 -7.51 -0.31 28.01
C LEU A 342 -6.85 -0.77 29.32
N LYS A 343 -5.52 -0.89 29.36
CA LYS A 343 -4.77 -1.31 30.56
C LYS A 343 -4.34 -0.13 31.45
N LYS A 344 -4.59 1.10 30.99
CA LYS A 344 -4.38 2.34 31.74
C LYS A 344 -5.65 2.66 32.52
#